data_AF-A0A8V0X6J9-F1
#
_entry.id   AF-A0A8V0X6J9-F1
#
_cell.length_a   1.000
_cell.length_b   1.000
_cell.length_c   1.000
_cell.angle_alpha   90.00
_cell.angle_beta   90.00
_cell.angle_gamma   90.00
#
_symmetry.space_group_name_H-M   'P 1'
#
loop_
_entity.id
_entity.type
_entity.pdbx_description
1 polymer ?
#
loop_
_entity_poly.entity_id
_entity_poly.type
_entity_poly.pdbx_seq_one_letter_code
_entity_poly.pdbx_strand_id
1 'polypeptide(L)'
;MAPIAPIDPNVPIPPITPIPPITRIAPIDPIAPIPSIDPNVPIAPIAPIPPMAPWPPLTPIHWLASAYPPFAVPYFVYDVYAMFLCHRHRRRLKGHEDHPGPSAAVVAFLRRELLMVLHHAAMVLALKGPVSPQLWRQGKGDFFLGCLLMAELSTPFVCLGKVLIMYGLQHTALHKLNGAATLLTFLGCRVLLFPYLYWAYGRHIGVPLFRVPSVLPPAYNMAAAALLAPQLYWFGLLCRGAWRLFRPQPPRPP
;
A
#
# COMPACT_ATOMS: atom_id res chain seq x y z
N MET A 1 32.15 -18.24 9.71
CA MET A 1 31.40 -17.03 9.28
C MET A 1 32.29 -15.83 9.56
N ALA A 2 32.64 -15.04 8.54
CA ALA A 2 33.45 -13.83 8.72
C ALA A 2 32.56 -12.66 9.16
N PRO A 3 33.04 -11.74 10.02
CA PRO A 3 32.27 -10.59 10.45
C PRO A 3 32.10 -9.58 9.30
N ILE A 4 30.91 -8.98 9.22
CA ILE A 4 30.60 -7.90 8.27
C ILE A 4 31.39 -6.66 8.70
N ALA A 5 32.09 -6.04 7.75
CA ALA A 5 32.86 -4.82 8.01
C ALA A 5 31.94 -3.64 8.40
N PRO A 6 32.37 -2.72 9.28
CA PRO A 6 31.61 -1.53 9.62
C PRO A 6 31.39 -0.65 8.38
N ILE A 7 30.19 -0.09 8.25
CA ILE A 7 29.87 0.90 7.22
C ILE A 7 30.57 2.20 7.59
N ASP A 8 31.42 2.72 6.70
CA ASP A 8 32.11 3.99 6.89
C ASP A 8 31.10 5.15 6.86
N PRO A 9 30.93 5.90 7.96
CA PRO A 9 29.98 7.02 8.03
C PRO A 9 30.39 8.22 7.16
N ASN A 10 31.59 8.22 6.57
CA ASN A 10 32.07 9.31 5.71
C ASN A 10 31.77 9.10 4.22
N VAL A 11 31.04 8.05 3.83
CA VAL A 11 30.62 7.87 2.44
C VAL A 11 29.53 8.90 2.10
N PRO A 12 29.75 9.82 1.15
CA PRO A 12 28.77 10.81 0.77
C PRO A 12 27.52 10.14 0.22
N ILE A 13 26.34 10.56 0.71
CA ILE A 13 25.07 10.14 0.12
C ILE A 13 25.02 10.66 -1.31
N PRO A 14 24.74 9.82 -2.32
CA PRO A 14 24.63 10.28 -3.70
C PRO A 14 23.49 11.31 -3.82
N PRO A 15 23.67 12.34 -4.66
CA PRO A 15 22.66 13.38 -4.83
C PRO A 15 21.36 12.80 -5.38
N ILE A 16 20.24 13.26 -4.84
CA ILE A 16 18.91 12.95 -5.35
C ILE A 16 18.80 13.55 -6.75
N THR A 17 18.57 12.71 -7.76
CA THR A 17 18.38 13.19 -9.13
C THR A 17 17.03 13.92 -9.26
N PRO A 18 16.97 15.05 -9.99
CA PRO A 18 15.72 15.78 -10.21
C PRO A 18 14.67 14.92 -10.92
N ILE A 19 13.40 15.10 -10.53
CA ILE A 19 12.27 14.50 -11.23
C ILE A 19 12.15 15.15 -12.61
N PRO A 20 12.14 14.37 -13.71
CA PRO A 20 11.92 14.96 -15.03
C PRO A 20 10.49 15.53 -15.13
N PRO A 21 10.30 16.68 -15.82
CA PRO A 21 8.99 17.27 -15.99
C PRO A 21 8.05 16.34 -16.76
N ILE A 22 6.77 16.34 -16.38
CA ILE A 22 5.71 15.66 -17.14
C ILE A 22 5.63 16.32 -18.52
N THR A 23 5.99 15.60 -19.57
CA THR A 23 5.82 16.09 -20.94
C THR A 23 4.34 16.17 -21.28
N ARG A 24 3.92 17.34 -21.78
CA ARG A 24 2.54 17.54 -22.28
C ARG A 24 2.35 16.64 -23.51
N ILE A 25 1.24 15.91 -23.56
CA ILE A 25 0.84 15.16 -24.76
C ILE A 25 0.70 16.16 -25.90
N ALA A 26 1.35 15.88 -27.04
CA ALA A 26 1.21 16.72 -28.24
C ALA A 26 -0.27 16.73 -28.67
N PRO A 27 -0.83 17.89 -29.06
CA PRO A 27 -2.16 17.96 -29.64
C PRO A 27 -2.26 17.04 -30.86
N ILE A 28 -3.42 16.43 -31.06
CA ILE A 28 -3.73 15.70 -32.28
C ILE A 28 -3.83 16.72 -33.41
N ASP A 29 -3.08 16.51 -34.50
CA ASP A 29 -3.18 17.38 -35.68
C ASP A 29 -4.62 17.37 -36.22
N PRO A 30 -5.20 18.54 -36.56
CA PRO A 30 -6.54 18.62 -37.12
C PRO A 30 -6.66 17.80 -38.41
N ILE A 31 -7.78 17.12 -38.57
CA ILE A 31 -8.13 16.46 -39.83
C ILE A 31 -8.27 17.54 -40.90
N ALA A 32 -7.61 17.36 -42.05
CA ALA A 32 -7.70 18.27 -43.17
C ALA A 32 -9.17 18.45 -43.61
N PRO A 33 -9.61 19.68 -43.96
CA PRO A 33 -10.96 19.91 -44.44
C PRO A 33 -11.26 19.10 -45.70
N ILE A 34 -12.48 18.58 -45.80
CA ILE A 34 -12.96 17.91 -47.02
C ILE A 34 -13.11 18.98 -48.12
N PRO A 35 -12.49 18.82 -49.30
CA PRO A 35 -12.66 19.77 -50.40
C PRO A 35 -14.10 19.75 -50.92
N SER A 36 -14.58 20.89 -51.42
CA SER A 36 -15.89 21.00 -52.06
C SER A 36 -16.00 20.06 -53.26
N ILE A 37 -17.09 19.29 -53.33
CA ILE A 37 -17.34 18.32 -54.40
C ILE A 37 -17.82 19.07 -55.64
N ASP A 38 -17.02 19.05 -56.71
CA ASP A 38 -17.48 19.43 -58.06
C ASP A 38 -18.15 18.21 -58.72
N PRO A 39 -19.46 18.26 -59.03
CA PRO A 39 -20.18 17.13 -59.61
C PRO A 39 -19.73 16.74 -61.03
N ASN A 40 -18.90 17.56 -61.70
CA ASN A 40 -18.45 17.33 -63.08
C ASN A 40 -17.01 16.79 -63.18
N VAL A 41 -16.33 16.52 -62.07
CA VAL A 41 -14.95 16.00 -62.05
C VAL A 41 -14.91 14.63 -61.37
N PRO A 42 -14.15 13.65 -61.90
CA PRO A 42 -13.96 12.36 -61.23
C PRO A 42 -13.43 12.54 -59.81
N ILE A 43 -14.05 11.86 -58.85
CA ILE A 43 -13.65 11.91 -57.44
C ILE A 43 -12.23 11.35 -57.32
N ALA A 44 -11.29 12.18 -56.87
CA ALA A 44 -9.93 11.75 -56.58
C ALA A 44 -9.92 10.71 -55.43
N PRO A 45 -9.02 9.71 -55.45
CA PRO A 45 -8.89 8.75 -54.37
C PRO A 45 -8.65 9.46 -53.03
N ILE A 46 -9.38 9.04 -51.99
CA ILE A 46 -9.15 9.52 -50.63
C ILE A 46 -7.73 9.13 -50.22
N ALA A 47 -6.94 10.12 -49.80
CA ALA A 47 -5.58 9.88 -49.32
C ALA A 47 -5.63 8.86 -48.14
N PRO A 48 -4.72 7.87 -48.10
CA PRO A 48 -4.66 6.93 -47.00
C PRO A 48 -4.47 7.68 -45.68
N ILE A 49 -5.22 7.27 -44.67
CA ILE A 49 -5.00 7.75 -43.30
C ILE A 49 -3.57 7.35 -42.92
N PRO A 50 -2.70 8.28 -42.51
CA PRO A 50 -1.36 7.92 -42.08
C PRO A 50 -1.46 6.93 -40.91
N PRO A 51 -0.56 5.93 -40.83
CA PRO A 51 -0.56 4.99 -39.72
C PRO A 51 -0.45 5.79 -38.41
N MET A 52 -1.28 5.45 -37.43
CA MET A 52 -1.16 6.02 -36.09
C MET A 52 0.27 5.84 -35.62
N ALA A 53 0.92 6.93 -35.19
CA ALA A 53 2.21 6.83 -34.54
C ALA A 53 2.11 5.82 -33.39
N PRO A 54 3.08 4.90 -33.22
CA PRO A 54 3.11 4.03 -32.07
C PRO A 54 3.08 4.89 -30.81
N TRP A 55 2.24 4.49 -29.86
CA TRP A 55 2.17 5.16 -28.56
C TRP A 55 3.57 5.31 -27.99
N PRO A 56 3.93 6.48 -27.40
CA PRO A 56 5.16 6.57 -26.64
C PRO A 56 5.14 5.44 -25.60
N PRO A 57 6.26 4.73 -25.37
CA PRO A 57 6.31 3.72 -24.34
C PRO A 57 5.84 4.38 -23.04
N LEU A 58 4.80 3.81 -22.42
CA LEU A 58 4.41 4.18 -21.07
C LEU A 58 5.70 4.15 -20.25
N THR A 59 6.03 5.29 -19.64
CA THR A 59 7.29 5.55 -18.93
C THR A 59 7.76 4.33 -18.12
N PRO A 60 9.08 4.10 -18.03
CA PRO A 60 9.65 2.94 -17.40
C PRO A 60 9.16 2.84 -15.95
N ILE A 61 9.00 1.60 -15.51
CA ILE A 61 8.63 1.17 -14.16
C ILE A 61 9.02 2.23 -13.12
N HIS A 62 8.07 2.74 -12.33
CA HIS A 62 8.35 3.82 -11.39
C HIS A 62 9.49 3.38 -10.46
N TRP A 63 10.58 4.14 -10.40
CA TRP A 63 11.82 3.71 -9.75
C TRP A 63 11.59 3.24 -8.30
N LEU A 64 10.68 3.90 -7.58
CA LEU A 64 10.30 3.53 -6.22
C LEU A 64 9.58 2.16 -6.18
N ALA A 65 8.71 1.87 -7.16
CA ALA A 65 8.02 0.59 -7.28
C ALA A 65 8.96 -0.58 -7.62
N SER A 66 10.14 -0.29 -8.18
CA SER A 66 11.22 -1.25 -8.43
C SER A 66 12.19 -1.38 -7.25
N ALA A 67 12.56 -0.28 -6.63
CA ALA A 67 13.57 -0.22 -5.57
C ALA A 67 13.02 -0.64 -4.20
N TYR A 68 11.72 -0.44 -3.96
CA TYR A 68 11.11 -0.71 -2.66
C TYR A 68 10.90 -2.21 -2.36
N PRO A 69 10.42 -3.07 -3.27
CA PRO A 69 10.19 -4.50 -2.95
C PRO A 69 11.42 -5.26 -2.41
N PRO A 70 12.65 -5.05 -2.94
CA PRO A 70 13.87 -5.64 -2.36
C PRO A 70 14.11 -5.27 -0.89
N PHE A 71 13.69 -4.08 -0.45
CA PHE A 71 13.76 -3.64 0.95
C PHE A 71 12.56 -4.12 1.78
N ALA A 72 11.37 -4.03 1.21
CA ALA A 72 10.12 -4.27 1.92
C ALA A 72 9.91 -5.74 2.29
N VAL A 73 10.32 -6.66 1.41
CA VAL A 73 10.16 -8.09 1.69
C VAL A 73 10.98 -8.54 2.91
N PRO A 74 12.30 -8.28 3.01
CA PRO A 74 13.04 -8.61 4.22
C PRO A 74 12.50 -7.87 5.45
N TYR A 75 11.98 -6.65 5.31
CA TYR A 75 11.30 -5.93 6.39
C TYR A 75 10.06 -6.68 6.91
N PHE A 76 9.14 -7.10 6.03
CA PHE A 76 7.93 -7.84 6.45
C PHE A 76 8.27 -9.21 7.04
N VAL A 77 9.31 -9.89 6.53
CA VAL A 77 9.80 -11.14 7.12
C VAL A 77 10.37 -10.89 8.51
N TYR A 78 11.15 -9.82 8.68
CA TYR A 78 11.68 -9.40 9.97
C TYR A 78 10.56 -9.06 10.96
N ASP A 79 9.49 -8.38 10.53
CA ASP A 79 8.37 -8.05 11.42
C ASP A 79 7.65 -9.30 11.94
N VAL A 80 7.45 -10.31 11.10
CA VAL A 80 6.92 -11.62 11.53
C VAL A 80 7.84 -12.29 12.57
N TYR A 81 9.15 -12.19 12.37
CA TYR A 81 10.13 -12.70 13.34
C TYR A 81 10.10 -11.91 14.66
N ALA A 82 10.01 -10.58 14.61
CA ALA A 82 9.89 -9.74 15.79
C ALA A 82 8.60 -10.04 16.56
N MET A 83 7.48 -10.24 15.86
CA MET A 83 6.22 -10.69 16.46
C MET A 83 6.37 -12.03 17.19
N PHE A 84 7.10 -12.99 16.60
CA PHE A 84 7.39 -14.27 17.23
C PHE A 84 8.22 -14.11 18.52
N LEU A 85 9.27 -13.27 18.49
CA LEU A 85 10.08 -12.98 19.67
C LEU A 85 9.25 -12.32 20.78
N CYS A 86 8.44 -11.32 20.46
CA CYS A 86 7.54 -10.67 21.42
C CYS A 86 6.53 -11.66 22.02
N HIS A 87 5.99 -12.58 21.21
CA HIS A 87 5.08 -13.62 21.69
C HIS A 87 5.76 -14.56 22.69
N ARG A 88 6.99 -15.00 22.38
CA ARG A 88 7.79 -15.85 23.28
C ARG A 88 8.12 -15.14 24.59
N HIS A 89 8.52 -13.87 24.52
CA HIS A 89 8.84 -13.07 25.70
C HIS A 89 7.60 -12.85 26.59
N ARG A 90 6.44 -12.54 25.99
CA ARG A 90 5.19 -12.35 26.73
C ARG A 90 4.69 -13.65 27.38
N ARG A 91 4.95 -14.82 26.79
CA ARG A 91 4.66 -16.12 27.44
C ARG A 91 5.56 -16.38 28.63
N ARG A 92 6.86 -16.08 28.51
CA ARG A 92 7.83 -16.20 29.62
C ARG A 92 7.43 -15.33 30.82
N LEU A 93 7.04 -14.07 30.57
CA LEU A 93 6.60 -13.16 31.63
C LEU A 93 5.28 -13.57 32.30
N LYS A 94 4.43 -14.35 31.62
CA LYS A 94 3.13 -14.83 32.15
C LYS A 94 3.25 -16.18 32.89
N GLY A 95 4.45 -16.60 33.26
CA GLY A 95 4.67 -17.73 34.17
C GLY A 95 4.29 -19.11 33.63
N HIS A 96 4.08 -19.27 32.31
CA HIS A 96 3.94 -20.60 31.72
C HIS A 96 5.36 -21.15 31.44
N GLU A 97 5.95 -21.77 32.46
CA GLU A 97 7.28 -22.41 32.44
C GLU A 97 7.31 -23.79 31.77
N ASP A 98 6.30 -24.18 31.00
CA ASP A 98 6.48 -25.30 30.08
C ASP A 98 7.30 -24.80 28.89
N HIS A 99 8.56 -25.22 28.79
CA HIS A 99 9.40 -25.03 27.61
C HIS A 99 8.83 -25.86 26.46
N PRO A 100 7.95 -25.31 25.59
CA PRO A 100 7.43 -26.09 24.50
C PRO A 100 8.60 -26.29 23.53
N GLY A 101 8.70 -27.47 22.92
CA GLY A 101 9.66 -27.68 21.84
C GLY A 101 9.53 -26.57 20.78
N PRO A 102 10.62 -26.26 20.04
CA PRO A 102 10.64 -25.13 19.11
C PRO A 102 9.47 -25.15 18.11
N SER A 103 9.02 -26.33 17.68
CA SER A 103 7.85 -26.52 16.82
C SER A 103 6.52 -26.16 17.50
N ALA A 104 6.31 -26.59 18.75
CA ALA A 104 5.10 -26.27 19.51
C ALA A 104 4.96 -24.77 19.78
N ALA A 105 6.08 -24.08 20.03
CA ALA A 105 6.09 -22.62 20.18
C ALA A 105 5.67 -21.90 18.89
N VAL A 106 6.14 -22.36 17.73
CA VAL A 106 5.76 -21.79 16.42
C VAL A 106 4.29 -22.05 16.10
N VAL A 107 3.79 -23.27 16.31
CA VAL A 107 2.36 -23.58 16.09
C VAL A 107 1.47 -22.73 17.00
N ALA A 108 1.85 -22.56 18.27
CA ALA A 108 1.10 -21.76 19.22
C ALA A 108 1.14 -20.25 18.90
N PHE A 109 2.24 -19.77 18.32
CA PHE A 109 2.35 -18.42 17.77
C PHE A 109 1.42 -18.24 16.56
N LEU A 110 1.52 -19.13 15.57
CA LEU A 110 0.72 -19.07 14.35
C LEU A 110 -0.78 -19.12 14.64
N ARG A 111 -1.22 -19.98 15.58
CA ARG A 111 -2.64 -20.04 15.97
C ARG A 111 -3.14 -18.75 16.62
N ARG A 112 -2.31 -18.08 17.41
CA ARG A 112 -2.72 -16.89 18.16
C ARG A 112 -2.65 -15.62 17.33
N GLU A 113 -1.62 -15.50 16.50
CA GLU A 113 -1.33 -14.31 15.69
C GLU A 113 -1.65 -14.55 14.20
N LEU A 114 -2.47 -15.55 13.87
CA LEU A 114 -2.73 -16.01 12.50
C LEU A 114 -3.10 -14.87 11.57
N LEU A 115 -3.99 -13.96 12.02
CA LEU A 115 -4.47 -12.84 11.22
C LEU A 115 -3.32 -11.90 10.80
N MET A 116 -2.42 -11.58 11.74
CA MET A 116 -1.28 -10.71 11.48
C MET A 116 -0.26 -11.40 10.58
N VAL A 117 0.02 -12.67 10.84
CA VAL A 117 0.97 -13.44 10.02
C VAL A 117 0.44 -13.62 8.60
N LEU A 118 -0.86 -13.94 8.45
CA LEU A 118 -1.52 -14.05 7.15
C LEU A 118 -1.53 -12.71 6.41
N HIS A 119 -1.74 -11.59 7.10
CA HIS A 119 -1.63 -10.25 6.52
C HIS A 119 -0.22 -10.00 5.96
N HIS A 120 0.82 -10.27 6.73
CA HIS A 120 2.21 -10.10 6.28
C HIS A 120 2.56 -11.05 5.14
N ALA A 121 2.11 -12.31 5.21
CA ALA A 121 2.28 -13.28 4.15
C ALA A 121 1.57 -12.82 2.86
N ALA A 122 0.35 -12.29 2.96
CA ALA A 122 -0.38 -11.74 1.81
C ALA A 122 0.33 -10.53 1.20
N MET A 123 0.89 -9.64 2.02
CA MET A 123 1.69 -8.49 1.55
C MET A 123 2.98 -8.95 0.88
N VAL A 124 3.69 -9.93 1.47
CA VAL A 124 4.88 -10.53 0.84
C VAL A 124 4.51 -11.22 -0.46
N LEU A 125 3.41 -11.99 -0.52
CA LEU A 125 2.94 -12.62 -1.76
C LEU A 125 2.48 -11.60 -2.80
N ALA A 126 1.90 -10.46 -2.39
CA ALA A 126 1.57 -9.36 -3.29
C ALA A 126 2.83 -8.68 -3.86
N LEU A 127 3.91 -8.62 -3.08
CA LEU A 127 5.21 -8.08 -3.50
C LEU A 127 6.10 -9.12 -4.25
N LYS A 128 5.96 -10.42 -3.93
CA LYS A 128 6.78 -11.56 -4.40
C LYS A 128 5.97 -12.62 -5.17
N GLY A 129 4.83 -12.29 -5.77
CA GLY A 129 4.01 -13.28 -6.48
C GLY A 129 4.85 -14.23 -7.37
N PRO A 130 4.43 -15.49 -7.58
CA PRO A 130 5.25 -16.64 -8.01
C PRO A 130 6.00 -16.49 -9.34
N VAL A 131 5.80 -15.37 -10.02
CA VAL A 131 6.48 -14.94 -11.22
C VAL A 131 6.93 -13.52 -10.93
N SER A 132 8.24 -13.30 -10.99
CA SER A 132 8.93 -12.02 -10.86
C SER A 132 8.06 -10.86 -11.37
N PRO A 133 7.98 -9.71 -10.67
CA PRO A 133 7.30 -8.53 -11.20
C PRO A 133 7.80 -8.19 -12.62
N GLN A 134 9.05 -8.50 -12.97
CA GLN A 134 9.61 -8.29 -14.31
C GLN A 134 8.96 -9.16 -15.41
N LEU A 135 8.34 -10.29 -15.09
CA LEU A 135 7.81 -11.23 -16.08
C LEU A 135 6.29 -11.12 -16.29
N TRP A 136 5.53 -10.60 -15.32
CA TRP A 136 4.07 -10.40 -15.43
C TRP A 136 3.63 -8.93 -15.33
N ARG A 137 4.44 -8.07 -14.68
CA ARG A 137 4.19 -6.64 -14.52
C ARG A 137 4.82 -5.93 -15.72
N GLN A 138 4.10 -5.92 -16.84
CA GLN A 138 4.42 -5.07 -18.00
C GLN A 138 4.25 -3.56 -17.67
N GLY A 139 4.76 -3.07 -16.53
CA GLY A 139 4.58 -1.69 -16.03
C GLY A 139 3.19 -1.34 -15.48
N LYS A 140 2.19 -2.23 -15.57
CA LYS A 140 0.77 -1.94 -15.27
C LYS A 140 0.38 -1.95 -13.78
N GLY A 141 1.28 -2.40 -12.90
CA GLY A 141 0.99 -2.61 -11.47
C GLY A 141 1.65 -1.62 -10.51
N ASP A 142 2.35 -0.61 -11.02
CA ASP A 142 3.16 0.30 -10.20
C ASP A 142 2.30 1.26 -9.38
N PHE A 143 1.24 1.77 -9.99
CA PHE A 143 0.23 2.60 -9.33
C PHE A 143 -0.38 1.87 -8.12
N PHE A 144 -0.75 0.60 -8.31
CA PHE A 144 -1.35 -0.24 -7.27
C PHE A 144 -0.41 -0.52 -6.10
N LEU A 145 0.87 -0.80 -6.39
CA LEU A 145 1.88 -0.98 -5.35
C LEU A 145 2.14 0.32 -4.61
N GLY A 146 2.32 1.44 -5.32
CA GLY A 146 2.50 2.76 -4.69
C GLY A 146 1.35 3.11 -3.75
N CYS A 147 0.12 2.84 -4.19
CA CYS A 147 -1.07 2.96 -3.34
C CYS A 147 -0.97 2.07 -2.10
N LEU A 148 -0.62 0.80 -2.25
CA LEU A 148 -0.47 -0.13 -1.12
C LEU A 148 0.57 0.34 -0.10
N LEU A 149 1.66 0.97 -0.55
CA LEU A 149 2.70 1.53 0.33
C LEU A 149 2.23 2.74 1.12
N MET A 150 1.21 3.48 0.66
CA MET A 150 0.63 4.56 1.46
C MET A 150 0.09 4.06 2.80
N ALA A 151 -0.28 2.78 2.90
CA ALA A 151 -0.71 2.16 4.15
C ALA A 151 0.35 2.24 5.26
N GLU A 152 1.64 2.32 4.91
CA GLU A 152 2.73 2.46 5.88
C GLU A 152 2.74 3.83 6.56
N LEU A 153 2.16 4.87 5.95
CA LEU A 153 2.14 6.21 6.55
C LEU A 153 1.45 6.26 7.91
N SER A 154 0.50 5.35 8.17
CA SER A 154 -0.21 5.32 9.46
C SER A 154 0.56 4.62 10.59
N THR A 155 1.57 3.78 10.28
CA THR A 155 2.30 2.99 11.28
C THR A 155 3.04 3.84 12.33
N PRO A 156 3.72 4.96 12.00
CA PRO A 156 4.39 5.77 13.03
C PRO A 156 3.40 6.32 14.07
N PHE A 157 2.20 6.73 13.67
CA PHE A 157 1.18 7.27 14.58
C PHE A 157 0.61 6.18 15.51
N VAL A 158 0.37 4.98 14.97
CA VAL A 158 -0.09 3.83 15.77
C VAL A 158 0.98 3.42 16.79
N CYS A 159 2.25 3.36 16.38
CA CYS A 159 3.38 3.02 17.25
C CYS A 159 3.59 4.08 18.32
N LEU A 160 3.58 5.37 17.95
CA LEU A 160 3.71 6.48 18.90
C LEU A 160 2.59 6.44 19.95
N GLY A 161 1.37 6.08 19.56
CA GLY A 161 0.26 5.91 20.49
C GLY A 161 0.54 4.86 21.57
N LYS A 162 1.13 3.72 21.20
CA LYS A 162 1.54 2.67 22.15
C LYS A 162 2.68 3.13 23.06
N VAL A 163 3.67 3.82 22.51
CA VAL A 163 4.79 4.37 23.29
C VAL A 163 4.27 5.34 24.34
N LEU A 164 3.40 6.29 23.97
CA LEU A 164 2.80 7.23 24.91
C LEU A 164 2.01 6.54 26.03
N ILE A 165 1.33 5.43 25.72
CA ILE A 165 0.65 4.60 26.73
C ILE A 165 1.65 3.95 27.69
N MET A 166 2.77 3.41 27.18
CA MET A 166 3.81 2.80 28.01
C MET A 166 4.48 3.79 28.97
N TYR A 167 4.66 5.04 28.55
CA TYR A 167 5.19 6.12 29.39
C TYR A 167 4.13 6.79 30.29
N GLY A 168 2.87 6.31 30.29
CA GLY A 168 1.81 6.89 31.12
C GLY A 168 1.33 8.28 30.65
N LEU A 169 1.75 8.74 29.48
CA LEU A 169 1.45 10.08 28.94
C LEU A 169 0.07 10.19 28.26
N GLN A 170 -0.88 9.35 28.66
CA GLN A 170 -2.20 9.24 28.03
C GLN A 170 -3.06 10.51 28.21
N HIS A 171 -2.79 11.28 29.26
CA HIS A 171 -3.52 12.51 29.59
C HIS A 171 -3.05 13.74 28.80
N THR A 172 -1.93 13.62 28.08
CA THR A 172 -1.33 14.75 27.35
C THR A 172 -2.13 15.11 26.11
N ALA A 173 -2.09 16.40 25.71
CA ALA A 173 -2.64 16.85 24.43
C ALA A 173 -1.98 16.11 23.25
N LEU A 174 -0.70 15.73 23.40
CA LEU A 174 0.04 14.94 22.42
C LEU A 174 -0.63 13.59 22.14
N HIS A 175 -1.12 12.90 23.18
CA HIS A 175 -1.83 11.63 22.99
C HIS A 175 -3.17 11.80 22.25
N LYS A 176 -3.91 12.88 22.55
CA LYS A 176 -5.16 13.21 21.84
C LYS A 176 -4.93 13.58 20.37
N LEU A 177 -3.93 14.43 20.10
CA LEU A 177 -3.53 14.80 18.74
C LEU A 177 -3.03 13.60 17.96
N ASN A 178 -2.19 12.75 18.56
CA ASN A 178 -1.73 11.52 17.93
C ASN A 178 -2.87 10.54 17.66
N GLY A 179 -3.85 10.44 18.58
CA GLY A 179 -5.06 9.64 18.38
C GLY A 179 -5.87 10.13 17.16
N ALA A 180 -6.06 11.43 17.02
CA ALA A 180 -6.71 12.03 15.86
C ALA A 180 -5.92 11.80 14.56
N ALA A 181 -4.60 12.01 14.59
CA ALA A 181 -3.71 11.75 13.46
C ALA A 181 -3.74 10.27 13.05
N THR A 182 -3.76 9.36 14.02
CA THR A 182 -3.88 7.92 13.79
C THR A 182 -5.20 7.59 13.08
N LEU A 183 -6.33 8.13 13.54
CA LEU A 183 -7.63 7.91 12.91
C LEU A 183 -7.68 8.43 11.48
N LEU A 184 -7.21 9.66 11.25
CA LEU A 184 -7.23 10.30 9.95
C LEU A 184 -6.35 9.55 8.94
N THR A 185 -5.11 9.23 9.33
CA THR A 185 -4.16 8.53 8.47
C THR A 185 -4.59 7.09 8.20
N PHE A 186 -5.13 6.38 9.21
CA PHE A 186 -5.65 5.03 9.02
C PHE A 186 -6.88 5.01 8.10
N LEU A 187 -7.81 5.95 8.27
CA LEU A 187 -8.99 6.07 7.39
C LEU A 187 -8.56 6.37 5.95
N GLY A 188 -7.76 7.42 5.74
CA GLY A 188 -7.35 7.85 4.40
C GLY A 188 -6.45 6.84 3.69
N CYS A 189 -5.38 6.41 4.35
CA CYS A 189 -4.32 5.63 3.71
C CYS A 189 -4.57 4.12 3.70
N ARG A 190 -5.52 3.61 4.49
CA ARG A 190 -5.82 2.16 4.54
C ARG A 190 -7.24 1.82 4.15
N VAL A 191 -8.24 2.54 4.66
CA VAL A 191 -9.65 2.19 4.40
C VAL A 191 -10.12 2.78 3.07
N LEU A 192 -9.96 4.10 2.89
CA LEU A 192 -10.37 4.82 1.69
C LEU A 192 -9.44 4.56 0.48
N LEU A 193 -8.30 3.95 0.71
CA LEU A 193 -7.37 3.53 -0.34
C LEU A 193 -8.02 2.57 -1.34
N PHE A 194 -8.78 1.58 -0.87
CA PHE A 194 -9.44 0.59 -1.73
C PHE A 194 -10.52 1.19 -2.65
N PRO A 195 -11.50 1.98 -2.15
CA PRO A 195 -12.45 2.66 -3.04
C PRO A 195 -11.76 3.66 -3.97
N TYR A 196 -10.70 4.34 -3.53
CA TYR A 196 -9.88 5.19 -4.41
C TYR A 196 -9.20 4.39 -5.52
N LEU A 197 -8.67 3.21 -5.21
CA LEU A 197 -8.04 2.31 -6.17
C LEU A 197 -9.05 1.85 -7.24
N TYR A 198 -10.25 1.44 -6.81
CA TYR A 198 -11.33 1.08 -7.71
C TYR A 198 -11.79 2.27 -8.56
N TRP A 199 -11.86 3.47 -7.96
CA TRP A 199 -12.22 4.69 -8.69
C TRP A 199 -11.19 5.05 -9.76
N ALA A 200 -9.90 5.03 -9.40
CA ALA A 200 -8.81 5.34 -10.32
C ALA A 200 -8.76 4.34 -11.49
N TYR A 201 -8.95 3.05 -11.20
CA TYR A 201 -9.06 2.02 -12.23
C TYR A 201 -10.30 2.22 -13.12
N GLY A 202 -11.45 2.52 -12.52
CA GLY A 202 -12.68 2.81 -13.26
C GLY A 202 -12.54 4.01 -14.18
N ARG A 203 -11.91 5.10 -13.72
CA ARG A 203 -11.59 6.28 -14.54
C ARG A 203 -10.66 5.95 -15.71
N HIS A 204 -9.70 5.05 -15.51
CA HIS A 204 -8.78 4.62 -16.56
C HIS A 204 -9.47 3.79 -17.67
N ILE A 205 -10.47 2.98 -17.31
CA ILE A 205 -11.21 2.13 -18.27
C ILE A 205 -12.51 2.82 -18.75
N GLY A 206 -12.88 3.97 -18.18
CA GLY A 206 -14.11 4.68 -18.51
C GLY A 206 -15.38 4.04 -17.93
N VAL A 207 -15.25 3.21 -16.89
CA VAL A 207 -16.38 2.55 -16.22
C VAL A 207 -16.67 3.19 -14.86
N PRO A 208 -17.94 3.27 -14.43
CA PRO A 208 -18.27 3.81 -13.12
C PRO A 208 -17.83 2.87 -11.99
N LEU A 209 -17.52 3.44 -10.81
CA LEU A 209 -16.95 2.75 -9.64
C LEU A 209 -17.65 1.42 -9.31
N PHE A 210 -18.98 1.42 -9.28
CA PHE A 210 -19.79 0.26 -8.86
C PHE A 210 -19.71 -0.93 -9.83
N ARG A 211 -19.35 -0.69 -11.10
CA ARG A 211 -19.15 -1.77 -12.10
C ARG A 211 -17.74 -2.33 -12.09
N VAL A 212 -16.79 -1.63 -11.49
CA VAL A 212 -15.38 -2.05 -11.48
C VAL A 212 -15.20 -3.46 -10.89
N PRO A 213 -15.85 -3.84 -9.77
CA PRO A 213 -15.72 -5.19 -9.24
C PRO A 213 -16.23 -6.28 -10.20
N SER A 214 -17.24 -5.98 -11.03
CA SER A 214 -17.77 -6.93 -12.02
C SER A 214 -16.87 -7.10 -13.24
N VAL A 215 -16.02 -6.11 -13.54
CA VAL A 215 -15.09 -6.12 -14.67
C VAL A 215 -13.75 -6.75 -14.31
N LEU A 216 -13.32 -6.62 -13.05
CA LEU A 216 -12.07 -7.20 -12.57
C LEU A 216 -12.17 -8.72 -12.41
N PRO A 217 -11.09 -9.48 -12.72
CA PRO A 217 -11.04 -10.89 -12.39
C PRO A 217 -11.29 -11.13 -10.90
N PRO A 218 -12.06 -12.16 -10.51
CA PRO A 218 -12.47 -12.40 -9.12
C PRO A 218 -11.31 -12.46 -8.12
N ALA A 219 -10.16 -12.95 -8.55
CA ALA A 219 -8.94 -13.03 -7.74
C ALA A 219 -8.49 -11.67 -7.19
N TYR A 220 -8.62 -10.59 -7.96
CA TYR A 220 -8.23 -9.24 -7.51
C TYR A 220 -9.21 -8.70 -6.46
N ASN A 221 -10.51 -8.95 -6.63
CA ASN A 221 -11.50 -8.57 -5.62
C ASN A 221 -11.33 -9.37 -4.33
N MET A 222 -11.01 -10.66 -4.44
CA MET A 222 -10.67 -11.49 -3.29
C MET A 222 -9.42 -10.98 -2.56
N ALA A 223 -8.36 -10.63 -3.30
CA ALA A 223 -7.14 -10.08 -2.72
C ALA A 223 -7.40 -8.72 -2.05
N ALA A 224 -8.15 -7.83 -2.71
CA ALA A 224 -8.54 -6.54 -2.13
C ALA A 224 -9.39 -6.73 -0.86
N ALA A 225 -10.36 -7.64 -0.87
CA ALA A 225 -11.18 -7.97 0.29
C ALA A 225 -10.34 -8.56 1.44
N ALA A 226 -9.42 -9.48 1.13
CA ALA A 226 -8.52 -10.08 2.12
C ALA A 226 -7.59 -9.05 2.78
N LEU A 227 -7.17 -8.02 2.03
CA LEU A 227 -6.37 -6.92 2.58
C LEU A 227 -7.22 -5.88 3.33
N LEU A 228 -8.45 -5.59 2.88
CA LEU A 228 -9.33 -4.58 3.47
C LEU A 228 -10.01 -5.07 4.76
N ALA A 229 -10.45 -6.33 4.81
CA ALA A 229 -11.18 -6.88 5.96
C ALA A 229 -10.49 -6.67 7.32
N PRO A 230 -9.19 -7.01 7.51
CA PRO A 230 -8.50 -6.74 8.78
C PRO A 230 -8.38 -5.24 9.08
N GLN A 231 -8.25 -4.39 8.05
CA GLN A 231 -8.15 -2.94 8.23
C GLN A 231 -9.47 -2.36 8.73
N LEU A 232 -10.62 -2.80 8.20
CA LEU A 232 -11.93 -2.39 8.70
C LEU A 232 -12.14 -2.80 10.16
N TYR A 233 -11.74 -4.03 10.51
CA TYR A 233 -11.81 -4.51 11.88
C TYR A 233 -10.97 -3.63 12.84
N TRP A 234 -9.72 -3.33 12.50
CA TRP A 234 -8.86 -2.49 13.32
C TRP A 234 -9.32 -1.04 13.36
N PHE A 235 -9.82 -0.50 12.26
CA PHE A 235 -10.40 0.84 12.25
C PHE A 235 -11.57 0.94 13.22
N GLY A 236 -12.46 -0.05 13.23
CA GLY A 236 -13.54 -0.13 14.22
C GLY A 236 -13.03 -0.16 15.67
N LEU A 237 -11.92 -0.89 15.92
CA LEU A 237 -11.29 -0.93 17.24
C LEU A 237 -10.65 0.41 17.63
N LEU A 238 -10.02 1.10 16.69
CA LEU A 238 -9.44 2.43 16.86
C LEU A 238 -10.53 3.48 17.13
N CYS A 239 -11.65 3.45 16.39
CA CYS A 239 -12.79 4.33 16.64
C CYS A 239 -13.36 4.12 18.04
N ARG A 240 -13.51 2.86 18.50
CA ARG A 240 -13.94 2.56 19.88
C ARG A 240 -12.91 3.02 20.92
N GLY A 241 -11.62 2.93 20.61
CA GLY A 241 -10.54 3.46 21.45
C GLY A 241 -10.60 4.98 21.58
N ALA A 242 -10.70 5.68 20.45
CA ALA A 242 -10.82 7.12 20.39
C ALA A 242 -12.10 7.61 21.08
N TRP A 243 -13.23 6.94 20.87
CA TRP A 243 -14.49 7.27 21.56
C TRP A 243 -14.31 7.27 23.08
N ARG A 244 -13.58 6.29 23.63
CA ARG A 244 -13.26 6.25 25.08
C ARG A 244 -12.33 7.38 25.51
N LEU A 245 -11.41 7.81 24.65
CA LEU A 245 -10.46 8.89 24.94
C LEU A 245 -11.11 10.28 24.89
N PHE A 246 -12.07 10.48 23.98
CA PHE A 246 -12.77 11.76 23.78
C PHE A 246 -14.07 11.88 24.58
N ARG A 247 -14.57 10.80 25.20
CA ARG A 247 -15.73 10.87 26.08
C ARG A 247 -15.38 11.70 27.33
N PRO A 248 -16.21 12.68 27.71
CA PRO A 248 -16.05 13.40 28.97
C PRO A 248 -16.06 12.38 30.13
N GLN A 249 -15.04 12.42 30.98
CA GLN A 249 -15.08 11.68 32.24
C GLN A 249 -16.13 12.34 33.14
N PRO A 250 -17.04 11.57 33.77
CA PRO A 250 -17.91 12.14 34.80
C PRO A 250 -17.03 12.75 35.91
N PRO A 251 -17.47 13.85 36.55
CA PRO A 251 -16.73 14.44 37.66
C PRO A 251 -16.51 13.36 38.73
N ARG A 252 -15.27 13.23 39.22
CA ARG A 252 -14.99 12.33 40.35
C ARG A 252 -15.84 12.78 41.55
N PRO A 253 -16.55 11.87 42.23
CA PRO A 253 -17.18 12.21 43.49
C PRO A 253 -16.09 12.64 44.50
N PRO A 254 -16.43 13.57 45.41
CA PRO A 254 -15.49 14.15 46.38
C PRO A 254 -14.93 13.11 47.36
#